data_AF-A0A7K4J2F1-F1
#
_entry.id   AF-A0A7K4J2F1-F1
#
_cell.length_a   1.000
_cell.length_b   1.000
_cell.length_c   1.000
_cell.angle_alpha   90.00
_cell.angle_beta   90.00
_cell.angle_gamma   90.00
#
_symmetry.space_group_name_H-M   'P 1'
#
loop_
_entity.id
_entity.type
_entity.pdbx_description
1 polymer ?
#
loop_
_entity_poly.entity_id
_entity_poly.type
_entity_poly.pdbx_seq_one_letter_code
_entity_poly.pdbx_strand_id
1 'polypeptide(L)'
;VLVGAYLLTGAVGVEVWQKPLLFGYYITDALVIMLVGFSLFLSFPQTLYNIHRAHIKKTLKNDSLYEGLLPLVSPLLLFILLTVWVFFSPGNILVKQPRLFLWMVGVAFSNVICKVIICQMSSTQPELFHWFLFPLALVVYAAISGLLGWMEEVVLAVFTALITAAHVHYGVCVGMQLSEHLNIYIFSLKKRVQE
;
A
#
# COMPACT_ATOMS: atom_id res chain seq x y z
N VAL A 1 4.81 16.00 8.81
CA VAL A 1 3.45 15.84 9.39
C VAL A 1 3.48 15.02 10.68
N LEU A 2 3.86 13.73 10.65
CA LEU A 2 3.91 12.87 11.85
C LEU A 2 4.73 13.44 13.02
N VAL A 3 5.96 13.90 12.76
CA VAL A 3 6.80 14.53 13.80
C VAL A 3 6.11 15.75 14.43
N GLY A 4 5.47 16.59 13.62
CA GLY A 4 4.71 17.73 14.10
C GLY A 4 3.52 17.34 14.97
N ALA A 5 2.79 16.27 14.59
CA ALA A 5 1.70 15.72 15.39
C ALA A 5 2.19 15.20 16.76
N TYR A 6 3.34 14.51 16.81
CA TYR A 6 3.91 14.04 18.06
C TYR A 6 4.39 15.18 18.96
N LEU A 7 5.04 16.20 18.38
CA LEU A 7 5.46 17.39 19.12
C LEU A 7 4.26 18.16 19.68
N LEU A 8 3.19 18.32 18.89
CA LEU A 8 1.94 18.93 19.33
C LEU A 8 1.32 18.15 20.50
N THR A 9 1.29 16.82 20.39
CA THR A 9 0.78 15.95 21.46
C THR A 9 1.62 16.05 22.72
N GLY A 10 2.94 16.12 22.59
CA GLY A 10 3.86 16.29 23.71
C GLY A 10 3.73 17.65 24.41
N ALA A 11 3.37 18.71 23.67
CA ALA A 11 3.22 20.06 24.22
C ALA A 11 1.84 20.32 24.84
N VAL A 12 0.76 19.86 24.19
CA VAL A 12 -0.62 20.22 24.55
C VAL A 12 -1.37 19.07 25.24
N GLY A 13 -0.86 17.85 25.15
CA GLY A 13 -1.52 16.64 25.63
C GLY A 13 -2.44 16.01 24.58
N VAL A 14 -2.88 14.78 24.85
CA VAL A 14 -3.65 13.94 23.91
C VAL A 14 -5.07 14.47 23.68
N GLU A 15 -5.61 15.25 24.61
CA GLU A 15 -6.97 15.78 24.52
C GLU A 15 -7.19 16.70 23.31
N VAL A 16 -6.13 17.29 22.77
CA VAL A 16 -6.18 18.18 21.61
C VAL A 16 -6.79 17.49 20.39
N TRP A 17 -6.61 16.17 20.27
CA TRP A 17 -7.14 15.36 19.17
C TRP A 17 -8.62 15.04 19.29
N GLN A 18 -9.18 15.15 20.49
CA GLN A 18 -10.57 14.81 20.81
C GLN A 18 -11.48 16.05 20.90
N LYS A 19 -10.89 17.26 20.93
CA LYS A 19 -11.63 18.51 20.99
C LYS A 19 -11.84 19.08 19.58
N PRO A 20 -13.04 19.58 19.25
CA PRO A 20 -13.27 20.27 17.99
C PRO A 20 -12.45 21.57 17.96
N LEU A 21 -11.82 21.84 16.82
CA LEU A 21 -10.90 22.97 16.66
C LEU A 21 -11.70 24.24 16.29
N LEU A 22 -12.31 24.23 15.10
CA LEU A 22 -13.10 25.34 14.53
C LEU A 22 -14.22 24.77 13.64
N PHE A 23 -15.41 25.39 13.67
CA PHE A 23 -16.58 25.00 12.87
C PHE A 23 -17.04 23.53 13.05
N GLY A 24 -16.66 22.88 14.15
CA GLY A 24 -16.99 21.47 14.41
C GLY A 24 -16.02 20.46 13.75
N TYR A 25 -14.97 20.92 13.06
CA TYR A 25 -13.94 20.04 12.52
C TYR A 25 -12.90 19.65 13.57
N TYR A 26 -12.45 18.39 13.52
CA TYR A 26 -11.37 17.89 14.35
C TYR A 26 -10.02 18.10 13.64
N ILE A 27 -8.92 18.17 14.41
CA ILE A 27 -7.56 18.24 13.86
C ILE A 27 -7.29 17.05 12.93
N THR A 28 -7.85 15.88 13.25
CA THR A 28 -7.76 14.67 12.43
C THR A 28 -8.32 14.87 11.04
N ASP A 29 -9.44 15.59 10.89
CA ASP A 29 -10.09 15.84 9.60
C ASP A 29 -9.20 16.74 8.74
N ALA A 30 -8.64 17.80 9.34
CA ALA A 30 -7.70 18.69 8.68
C ALA A 30 -6.44 17.94 8.22
N LEU A 31 -5.90 17.03 9.04
CA LEU A 31 -4.75 16.21 8.66
C LEU A 31 -5.07 15.25 7.51
N VAL A 32 -6.23 14.59 7.53
CA VAL A 32 -6.66 13.68 6.46
C VAL A 32 -6.84 14.47 5.15
N ILE A 33 -7.56 15.59 5.19
CA ILE A 33 -7.76 16.47 4.02
C ILE A 33 -6.42 16.95 3.47
N MET A 34 -5.52 17.38 4.34
CA MET A 34 -4.18 17.82 3.95
C MET A 34 -3.39 16.69 3.28
N LEU A 35 -3.38 15.49 3.86
CA LEU A 35 -2.65 14.33 3.32
C LEU A 35 -3.21 13.90 1.96
N VAL A 36 -4.53 13.76 1.85
CA VAL A 36 -5.21 13.39 0.61
C VAL A 36 -5.03 14.49 -0.44
N GLY A 37 -5.20 15.74 -0.05
CA GLY A 37 -5.01 16.90 -0.92
C GLY A 37 -3.60 16.95 -1.50
N PHE A 38 -2.55 16.87 -0.67
CA PHE A 38 -1.18 16.85 -1.18
C PHE A 38 -0.88 15.64 -2.07
N SER A 39 -1.47 14.48 -1.77
CA SER A 39 -1.30 13.28 -2.58
C SER A 39 -1.92 13.46 -3.98
N LEU A 40 -3.15 13.99 -4.05
CA LEU A 40 -3.90 14.16 -5.29
C LEU A 40 -3.45 15.35 -6.13
N PHE A 41 -3.03 16.46 -5.50
CA PHE A 41 -2.70 17.69 -6.22
C PHE A 41 -1.21 17.88 -6.47
N LEU A 42 -0.33 17.29 -5.66
CA LEU A 42 1.13 17.42 -5.85
C LEU A 42 1.74 16.09 -6.32
N SER A 43 1.62 15.04 -5.52
CA SER A 43 2.39 13.81 -5.73
C SER A 43 1.93 13.04 -6.99
N PHE A 44 0.62 12.89 -7.17
CA PHE A 44 0.07 12.16 -8.30
C PHE A 44 0.30 12.89 -9.64
N PRO A 45 0.02 14.20 -9.78
CA PRO A 45 0.33 14.94 -11.01
C PRO A 45 1.83 14.98 -11.30
N GLN A 46 2.69 15.12 -10.28
CA GLN A 46 4.13 15.07 -10.46
C GLN A 46 4.59 13.71 -11.01
N THR A 47 4.00 12.61 -10.53
CA THR A 47 4.29 11.26 -11.01
C THR A 47 3.91 11.12 -12.48
N LEU A 48 2.70 11.54 -12.87
CA LEU A 48 2.25 11.51 -14.26
C LEU A 48 3.11 12.40 -15.16
N TYR A 49 3.46 13.61 -14.71
CA TYR A 49 4.35 14.52 -15.42
C TYR A 49 5.74 13.89 -15.65
N ASN A 50 6.29 13.23 -14.63
CA ASN A 50 7.58 12.54 -14.75
C ASN A 50 7.54 11.41 -15.77
N ILE A 51 6.47 10.60 -15.78
CA ILE A 51 6.29 9.51 -16.76
C ILE A 51 6.16 10.09 -18.18
N HIS A 52 5.33 11.11 -18.35
CA HIS A 52 5.15 11.78 -19.65
C HIS A 52 6.44 12.41 -20.16
N ARG A 53 7.20 13.09 -19.29
CA ARG A 53 8.50 13.66 -19.64
C ARG A 53 9.53 12.59 -19.98
N ALA A 54 9.52 11.46 -19.28
CA ALA A 54 10.39 10.32 -19.58
C ALA A 54 10.08 9.71 -20.97
N HIS A 55 8.82 9.75 -21.39
CA HIS A 55 8.39 9.32 -22.73
C HIS A 55 8.88 10.27 -23.82
N ILE A 56 8.68 11.58 -23.65
CA ILE A 56 9.19 12.55 -24.62
C ILE A 56 10.72 12.44 -24.77
N LYS A 57 11.43 12.20 -23.66
CA LYS A 57 12.89 12.08 -23.65
C LYS A 57 13.43 10.72 -24.10
N LYS A 58 12.57 9.74 -24.43
CA LYS A 58 12.95 8.35 -24.75
C LYS A 58 13.88 7.72 -23.69
N THR A 59 13.68 8.11 -22.43
CA THR A 59 14.42 7.56 -21.28
C THR A 59 13.65 6.41 -20.62
N LEU A 60 12.45 6.10 -21.10
CA LEU A 60 11.74 4.90 -20.66
C LEU A 60 12.47 3.66 -21.18
N LYS A 61 12.44 2.63 -20.36
CA LYS A 61 12.99 1.32 -20.67
C LYS A 61 12.36 0.70 -21.92
N ASN A 62 11.08 1.00 -22.15
CA ASN A 62 10.29 0.56 -23.29
C ASN A 62 9.61 1.80 -23.92
N ASP A 63 9.54 1.86 -25.25
CA ASP A 63 9.09 3.05 -26.00
C ASP A 63 7.58 3.36 -25.87
N SER A 64 6.81 2.52 -25.16
CA SER A 64 5.36 2.66 -25.03
C SER A 64 4.95 3.30 -23.70
N LEU A 65 4.11 4.35 -23.76
CA LEU A 65 3.45 4.95 -22.59
C LEU A 65 2.65 3.93 -21.76
N TYR A 66 2.06 2.93 -22.43
CA TYR A 66 1.30 1.87 -21.78
C TYR A 66 2.18 1.12 -20.77
N GLU A 67 3.40 0.79 -21.16
CA GLU A 67 4.33 0.05 -20.31
C GLU A 67 4.86 0.90 -19.14
N GLY A 68 4.96 2.21 -19.33
CA GLY A 68 5.29 3.16 -18.26
C GLY A 68 4.18 3.31 -17.21
N LEU A 69 2.92 3.13 -17.59
CA LEU A 69 1.75 3.22 -16.70
C LEU A 69 1.35 1.87 -16.10
N LEU A 70 1.74 0.76 -16.72
CA LEU A 70 1.45 -0.59 -16.26
C LEU A 70 1.78 -0.84 -14.76
N PRO A 71 2.91 -0.35 -14.21
CA PRO A 71 3.22 -0.44 -12.77
C PRO A 71 2.17 0.17 -11.84
N LEU A 72 1.39 1.15 -12.32
CA LEU A 72 0.41 1.87 -11.55
C LEU A 72 -0.94 1.12 -11.45
N VAL A 73 -1.20 0.20 -12.38
CA VAL A 73 -2.48 -0.52 -12.49
C VAL A 73 -2.77 -1.36 -11.24
N SER A 74 -1.81 -2.18 -10.81
CA SER A 74 -2.00 -3.05 -9.65
C SER A 74 -2.27 -2.29 -8.33
N PRO A 75 -1.49 -1.24 -7.96
CA PRO A 75 -1.78 -0.40 -6.81
C PRO A 75 -3.14 0.32 -6.87
N LEU A 76 -3.51 0.85 -8.04
CA LEU A 76 -4.81 1.52 -8.22
C LEU A 76 -5.97 0.55 -8.05
N LEU A 77 -5.87 -0.66 -8.61
CA LEU A 77 -6.91 -1.66 -8.48
C LEU A 77 -7.07 -2.12 -7.02
N LEU A 78 -5.96 -2.29 -6.30
CA LEU A 78 -5.97 -2.59 -4.88
C LEU A 78 -6.67 -1.48 -4.08
N PHE A 79 -6.36 -0.23 -4.36
CA PHE A 79 -7.00 0.92 -3.72
C PHE A 79 -8.51 0.96 -3.99
N ILE A 80 -8.94 0.73 -5.23
CA ILE A 80 -10.35 0.69 -5.62
C ILE A 80 -11.08 -0.44 -4.87
N LEU A 81 -10.54 -1.67 -4.87
CA LEU A 81 -11.16 -2.82 -4.20
C LEU A 81 -11.33 -2.59 -2.70
N LEU A 82 -10.30 -2.07 -2.03
CA LEU A 82 -10.36 -1.77 -0.60
C LEU A 82 -11.37 -0.66 -0.29
N THR A 83 -11.43 0.37 -1.13
CA THR A 83 -12.42 1.46 -1.01
C THR A 83 -13.83 0.89 -1.15
N VAL A 84 -14.07 0.09 -2.19
CA VAL A 84 -15.36 -0.58 -2.43
C VAL A 84 -15.75 -1.46 -1.23
N TRP A 85 -14.81 -2.23 -0.67
CA TRP A 85 -15.09 -3.04 0.51
C TRP A 85 -15.53 -2.20 1.71
N VAL A 86 -14.83 -1.10 2.01
CA VAL A 86 -15.15 -0.24 3.15
C VAL A 86 -16.51 0.44 2.98
N PHE A 87 -16.81 0.96 1.79
CA PHE A 87 -18.03 1.73 1.56
C PHE A 87 -19.28 0.85 1.43
N PHE A 88 -19.17 -0.35 0.87
CA PHE A 88 -20.32 -1.21 0.59
C PHE A 88 -20.46 -2.41 1.54
N SER A 89 -19.49 -2.67 2.42
CA SER A 89 -19.62 -3.73 3.43
C SER A 89 -20.71 -3.38 4.46
N PRO A 90 -21.69 -4.28 4.69
CA PRO A 90 -22.70 -4.10 5.73
C PRO A 90 -22.15 -4.28 7.15
N GLY A 91 -21.00 -4.96 7.31
CA GLY A 91 -20.43 -5.29 8.63
C GLY A 91 -19.67 -4.17 9.32
N ASN A 92 -19.50 -3.01 8.67
CA ASN A 92 -18.76 -1.85 9.18
C ASN A 92 -17.38 -2.23 9.77
N ILE A 93 -16.64 -3.08 9.06
CA ILE A 93 -15.33 -3.60 9.49
C ILE A 93 -14.39 -2.50 9.97
N LEU A 94 -14.35 -1.37 9.25
CA LEU A 94 -13.45 -0.27 9.56
C LEU A 94 -13.71 0.31 10.96
N VAL A 95 -14.97 0.35 11.41
CA VAL A 95 -15.33 0.85 12.74
C VAL A 95 -15.04 -0.20 13.81
N LYS A 96 -15.32 -1.47 13.51
CA LYS A 96 -15.15 -2.57 14.48
C LYS A 96 -13.68 -2.95 14.72
N GLN A 97 -12.90 -3.10 13.66
CA GLN A 97 -11.51 -3.57 13.69
C GLN A 97 -10.59 -2.68 12.82
N PRO A 98 -10.49 -1.36 13.12
CA PRO A 98 -9.72 -0.42 12.31
C PRO A 98 -8.25 -0.79 12.20
N ARG A 99 -7.64 -1.26 13.29
CA ARG A 99 -6.20 -1.57 13.35
C ARG A 99 -5.84 -2.74 12.42
N LEU A 100 -6.64 -3.79 12.46
CA LEU A 100 -6.44 -4.98 11.65
C LEU A 100 -6.66 -4.67 10.16
N PHE A 101 -7.70 -3.90 9.86
CA PHE A 101 -7.96 -3.45 8.49
C PHE A 101 -6.80 -2.59 7.95
N LEU A 102 -6.36 -1.56 8.69
CA LEU A 102 -5.25 -0.70 8.27
C LEU A 102 -3.93 -1.47 8.12
N TRP A 103 -3.68 -2.46 8.98
CA TRP A 103 -2.54 -3.37 8.84
C TRP A 103 -2.63 -4.16 7.53
N MET A 104 -3.77 -4.78 7.25
CA MET A 104 -4.01 -5.54 6.02
C MET A 104 -3.79 -4.68 4.77
N VAL A 105 -4.35 -3.46 4.74
CA VAL A 105 -4.14 -2.50 3.66
C VAL A 105 -2.65 -2.22 3.47
N GLY A 106 -1.92 -1.94 4.55
CA GLY A 106 -0.50 -1.63 4.50
C GLY A 106 0.35 -2.80 3.97
N VAL A 107 0.11 -4.01 4.46
CA VAL A 107 0.86 -5.20 4.03
C VAL A 107 0.53 -5.57 2.58
N ALA A 108 -0.74 -5.55 2.21
CA ALA A 108 -1.17 -5.86 0.84
C ALA A 108 -0.60 -4.84 -0.17
N PHE A 109 -0.65 -3.55 0.16
CA PHE A 109 -0.04 -2.50 -0.65
C PHE A 109 1.49 -2.67 -0.75
N SER A 110 2.16 -2.97 0.38
CA SER A 110 3.61 -3.21 0.40
C SER A 110 4.02 -4.40 -0.45
N ASN A 111 3.24 -5.48 -0.44
CA ASN A 111 3.50 -6.67 -1.25
C ASN A 111 3.43 -6.35 -2.76
N VAL A 112 2.35 -5.68 -3.20
CA VAL A 112 2.19 -5.24 -4.59
C VAL A 112 3.34 -4.33 -5.02
N ILE A 113 3.64 -3.30 -4.23
CA ILE A 113 4.66 -2.31 -4.58
C ILE A 113 6.06 -2.94 -4.60
N CYS A 114 6.41 -3.81 -3.65
CA CYS A 114 7.69 -4.50 -3.65
C CYS A 114 7.89 -5.32 -4.92
N LYS A 115 6.87 -6.08 -5.35
CA LYS A 115 6.93 -6.87 -6.59
C LYS A 115 7.12 -5.98 -7.82
N VAL A 116 6.39 -4.85 -7.88
CA VAL A 116 6.55 -3.86 -8.94
C VAL A 116 7.97 -3.28 -8.97
N ILE A 117 8.53 -2.88 -7.82
CA ILE A 117 9.91 -2.35 -7.72
C ILE A 117 10.92 -3.36 -8.23
N ILE A 118 10.80 -4.62 -7.81
CA ILE A 118 11.73 -5.68 -8.21
C ILE A 118 11.64 -5.93 -9.72
N CYS A 119 10.43 -6.00 -10.29
CA CYS A 119 10.25 -6.13 -11.75
C CYS A 119 10.95 -4.99 -12.51
N GLN A 120 10.85 -3.75 -12.01
CA GLN A 120 11.52 -2.61 -12.64
C GLN A 120 13.05 -2.73 -12.58
N MET A 121 13.59 -3.15 -11.43
CA MET A 121 15.03 -3.34 -11.22
C MET A 121 15.59 -4.49 -12.07
N SER A 122 14.88 -5.61 -12.18
CA SER A 122 15.30 -6.80 -12.93
C SER A 122 15.05 -6.72 -14.43
N SER A 123 14.40 -5.67 -14.94
CA SER A 123 13.98 -5.58 -16.34
C SER A 123 12.92 -6.59 -16.78
N THR A 124 12.22 -7.20 -15.83
CA THR A 124 11.10 -8.10 -16.12
C THR A 124 9.79 -7.32 -16.17
N GLN A 125 8.88 -7.68 -17.07
CA GLN A 125 7.60 -6.99 -17.12
C GLN A 125 6.80 -7.23 -15.82
N PRO A 126 6.23 -6.16 -15.23
CA PRO A 126 5.34 -6.32 -14.09
C PRO A 126 4.05 -7.02 -14.55
N GLU A 127 3.65 -8.07 -13.83
CA GLU A 127 2.35 -8.71 -14.03
C GLU A 127 1.23 -7.67 -13.87
N LEU A 128 0.32 -7.61 -14.84
CA LEU A 128 -0.79 -6.64 -14.86
C LEU A 128 -1.73 -6.83 -13.67
N PHE A 129 -1.99 -8.10 -13.32
CA PHE A 129 -2.77 -8.50 -12.16
C PHE A 129 -1.88 -9.22 -11.15
N HIS A 130 -1.60 -8.56 -10.03
CA HIS A 130 -1.02 -9.22 -8.89
C HIS A 130 -1.94 -10.33 -8.36
N TRP A 131 -1.40 -11.53 -8.13
CA TRP A 131 -2.19 -12.71 -7.75
C TRP A 131 -3.08 -12.50 -6.52
N PHE A 132 -2.70 -11.66 -5.56
CA PHE A 132 -3.53 -11.33 -4.38
C PHE A 132 -4.78 -10.49 -4.68
N LEU A 133 -4.87 -9.85 -5.84
CA LEU A 133 -6.07 -9.08 -6.23
C LEU A 133 -7.29 -9.99 -6.41
N PHE A 134 -7.09 -11.22 -6.89
CA PHE A 134 -8.17 -12.17 -7.09
C PHE A 134 -8.83 -12.65 -5.77
N PRO A 135 -8.08 -13.19 -4.79
CA PRO A 135 -8.68 -13.58 -3.51
C PRO A 135 -9.23 -12.37 -2.75
N LEU A 136 -8.61 -11.19 -2.88
CA LEU A 136 -9.19 -9.95 -2.34
C LEU A 136 -10.55 -9.65 -2.98
N ALA A 137 -10.64 -9.65 -4.32
CA ALA A 137 -11.89 -9.39 -5.02
C ALA A 137 -13.01 -10.37 -4.64
N LEU A 138 -12.68 -11.65 -4.43
CA LEU A 138 -13.62 -12.66 -3.95
C LEU A 138 -14.12 -12.34 -2.53
N VAL A 139 -13.23 -11.95 -1.62
CA VAL A 139 -13.60 -11.52 -0.26
C VAL A 139 -14.50 -10.29 -0.31
N VAL A 140 -14.17 -9.29 -1.14
CA VAL A 140 -14.98 -8.08 -1.31
C VAL A 140 -16.37 -8.42 -1.85
N TYR A 141 -16.46 -9.29 -2.86
CA TYR A 141 -17.74 -9.74 -3.41
C TYR A 141 -18.60 -10.48 -2.36
N ALA A 142 -17.98 -11.39 -1.59
CA ALA A 142 -18.65 -12.11 -0.50
C ALA A 142 -19.12 -11.18 0.63
N ALA A 143 -18.36 -10.13 0.92
CA ALA A 143 -18.73 -9.10 1.88
C ALA A 143 -19.92 -8.25 1.40
N ILE A 144 -19.88 -7.76 0.16
CA ILE A 144 -20.93 -6.89 -0.41
C ILE A 144 -22.26 -7.64 -0.59
N SER A 145 -22.20 -8.92 -0.94
CA SER A 145 -23.39 -9.77 -1.04
C SER A 145 -24.07 -10.04 0.32
N GLY A 146 -23.47 -9.60 1.43
CA GLY A 146 -24.01 -9.79 2.77
C GLY A 146 -23.90 -11.23 3.28
N LEU A 147 -23.26 -12.11 2.52
CA LEU A 147 -23.13 -13.54 2.82
C LEU A 147 -22.29 -13.80 4.07
N LEU A 148 -21.40 -12.86 4.40
CA LEU A 148 -20.39 -13.00 5.43
C LEU A 148 -20.89 -12.63 6.83
N GLY A 149 -21.80 -11.66 6.96
CA GLY A 149 -22.39 -11.26 8.25
C GLY A 149 -21.38 -11.16 9.40
N TRP A 150 -21.51 -12.02 10.40
CA TRP A 150 -20.60 -12.09 11.57
C TRP A 150 -19.24 -12.73 11.27
N MET A 151 -19.14 -13.54 10.21
CA MET A 151 -17.89 -14.17 9.77
C MET A 151 -16.94 -13.19 9.09
N GLU A 152 -17.41 -11.99 8.75
CA GLU A 152 -16.60 -10.98 8.05
C GLU A 152 -15.33 -10.60 8.82
N GLU A 153 -15.41 -10.50 10.15
CA GLU A 153 -14.27 -10.21 11.01
C GLU A 153 -13.25 -11.37 11.03
N VAL A 154 -13.73 -12.61 11.07
CA VAL A 154 -12.89 -13.81 11.04
C VAL A 154 -12.20 -13.92 9.69
N VAL A 155 -12.92 -13.68 8.59
CA VAL A 155 -12.37 -13.68 7.24
C VAL A 155 -11.33 -12.60 7.08
N LEU A 156 -11.57 -11.38 7.59
CA LEU A 156 -10.56 -10.33 7.61
C LEU A 156 -9.31 -10.77 8.36
N ALA A 157 -9.44 -11.35 9.55
CA ALA A 157 -8.30 -11.78 10.37
C ALA A 157 -7.48 -12.87 9.67
N VAL A 158 -8.15 -13.91 9.16
CA VAL A 158 -7.50 -15.00 8.42
C VAL A 158 -6.82 -14.47 7.16
N PHE A 159 -7.51 -13.65 6.38
CA PHE A 159 -6.95 -13.06 5.16
C PHE A 159 -5.73 -12.16 5.45
N THR A 160 -5.80 -11.36 6.52
CA THR A 160 -4.70 -10.52 6.97
C THR A 160 -3.49 -11.35 7.39
N ALA A 161 -3.71 -12.43 8.14
CA ALA A 161 -2.65 -13.34 8.55
C ALA A 161 -1.98 -14.00 7.34
N LEU A 162 -2.76 -14.47 6.37
CA LEU A 162 -2.27 -15.10 5.14
C LEU A 162 -1.45 -14.11 4.29
N ILE A 163 -1.94 -12.89 4.07
CA ILE A 163 -1.19 -11.86 3.33
C ILE A 163 0.11 -11.49 4.05
N THR A 164 0.06 -11.37 5.38
CA THR A 164 1.25 -11.06 6.19
C THR A 164 2.29 -12.17 6.07
N ALA A 165 1.89 -13.43 6.22
CA ALA A 165 2.77 -14.57 6.04
C ALA A 165 3.37 -14.61 4.63
N ALA A 166 2.55 -14.37 3.60
CA ALA A 166 3.03 -14.35 2.22
C ALA A 166 3.97 -13.18 1.93
N HIS A 167 3.72 -11.99 2.49
CA HIS A 167 4.61 -10.84 2.34
C HIS A 167 5.97 -11.08 3.02
N VAL A 168 5.97 -11.66 4.22
CA VAL A 168 7.19 -12.04 4.93
C VAL A 168 7.95 -13.10 4.14
N HIS A 169 7.28 -14.16 3.69
CA HIS A 169 7.89 -15.21 2.87
C HIS A 169 8.51 -14.63 1.58
N TYR A 170 7.77 -13.76 0.88
CA TYR A 170 8.28 -13.07 -0.30
C TYR A 170 9.53 -12.26 0.01
N GLY A 171 9.49 -11.45 1.07
CA GLY A 171 10.62 -10.61 1.48
C GLY A 171 11.87 -11.42 1.85
N VAL A 172 11.71 -12.53 2.58
CA VAL A 172 12.83 -13.42 2.95
C VAL A 172 13.43 -14.08 1.70
N CYS A 173 12.59 -14.68 0.84
CA CYS A 173 13.05 -15.39 -0.36
C CYS A 173 13.76 -14.45 -1.34
N VAL A 174 13.18 -13.28 -1.62
CA VAL A 174 13.81 -12.28 -2.49
C VAL A 174 15.12 -11.76 -1.88
N GLY A 175 15.12 -11.50 -0.56
CA GLY A 175 16.32 -11.04 0.14
C GLY A 175 17.47 -12.03 0.02
N MET A 176 17.18 -13.33 0.15
CA MET A 176 18.16 -14.41 -0.06
C MET A 176 18.65 -14.47 -1.50
N GLN A 177 17.75 -14.51 -2.48
CA GLN A 177 18.11 -14.56 -3.90
C GLN A 177 18.97 -13.37 -4.33
N LEU A 178 18.62 -12.17 -3.88
CA LEU A 178 19.36 -10.95 -4.21
C LEU A 178 20.74 -10.93 -3.55
N SER A 179 20.85 -11.42 -2.31
CA SER A 179 22.11 -11.54 -1.58
C SER A 179 23.06 -12.54 -2.23
N GLU A 180 22.54 -13.68 -2.72
CA GLU A 180 23.31 -14.66 -3.50
C GLU A 180 23.76 -14.05 -4.83
N HIS A 181 22.84 -13.43 -5.57
CA HIS A 181 23.15 -12.81 -6.86
C HIS A 181 24.19 -11.69 -6.76
N LEU A 182 24.08 -10.83 -5.74
CA LEU A 182 25.02 -9.72 -5.51
C LEU A 182 26.27 -10.13 -4.72
N ASN A 183 26.36 -11.38 -4.28
CA ASN A 183 27.42 -11.91 -3.41
C ASN A 183 27.68 -11.03 -2.16
N ILE A 184 26.61 -10.53 -1.53
CA ILE A 184 26.67 -9.76 -0.27
C ILE A 184 25.95 -10.52 0.83
N TYR A 185 26.32 -10.33 2.09
CA TYR A 185 25.57 -10.89 3.21
C TYR A 185 24.29 -10.07 3.46
N ILE A 186 23.16 -10.75 3.67
CA ILE A 186 21.90 -10.08 4.03
C ILE A 186 22.09 -9.37 5.37
N PHE A 187 21.79 -8.07 5.42
CA PHE A 187 21.90 -7.22 6.62
C PHE A 187 23.32 -7.00 7.17
N SER A 188 24.37 -7.27 6.38
CA SER A 188 25.74 -6.93 6.74
C SER A 188 26.37 -6.03 5.68
N LEU A 189 27.01 -4.95 6.15
CA LEU A 189 27.78 -4.02 5.31
C LEU A 189 29.14 -4.60 4.87
N LYS A 190 29.52 -5.78 5.38
CA LYS A 190 30.77 -6.46 4.99
C LYS A 190 30.54 -7.29 3.72
N LYS A 191 31.40 -7.11 2.72
CA LYS A 191 31.41 -7.93 1.50
C LYS A 191 31.81 -9.37 1.82
N ARG A 192 31.30 -10.36 1.07
CA ARG A 192 31.80 -11.74 1.15
C ARG A 192 33.27 -11.75 0.73
N VAL A 193 34.11 -12.35 1.57
CA VAL A 193 35.51 -12.64 1.23
C VAL A 193 35.45 -13.76 0.19
N GLN A 194 35.93 -13.51 -1.02
CA GLN A 194 36.13 -14.55 -2.03
C GLN A 194 37.37 -15.36 -1.61
N GLU A 195 37.18 -16.64 -1.29
CA GLU A 195 38.25 -17.65 -1.33
C GLU A 195 38.43 -18.16 -2.76
#